data_AF-A0A0D8Y6G5-F1
#
_entry.id   AF-A0A0D8Y6G5-F1
#
_cell.length_a   1.000
_cell.length_b   1.000
_cell.length_c   1.000
_cell.angle_alpha   90.00
_cell.angle_beta   90.00
_cell.angle_gamma   90.00
#
_symmetry.space_group_name_H-M   'P 1'
#
loop_
_entity.id
_entity.type
_entity.pdbx_description
1 polymer ?
#
loop_
_entity_poly.entity_id
_entity_poly.type
_entity_poly.pdbx_seq_one_letter_code
_entity_poly.pdbx_strand_id
1 'polypeptide(L)'
;MPFLSRLTTLACQVVGPYLKVAPVQRSRSMHQIEVNLPHAQQQALRYQKKADVFAEKKLSEIRKAHRYLRHGNLSAADYFRQIAREHGMHEKSLREQASDVIITANKNSAVLDLHLLSQKEAILVLKNRLFVLDRPQPLRNGRSSRRLRVITGYGKGNGGRSVIKPAVECYLKKNGYFYSFANMGEIVIQCK
;
A
#
# COMPACT_ATOMS: atom_id res chain seq x y z
N MET A 1 -23.14 -20.09 -95.12
CA MET A 1 -22.03 -20.86 -94.52
C MET A 1 -21.97 -20.53 -93.04
N PRO A 2 -21.92 -21.54 -92.15
CA PRO A 2 -22.28 -21.45 -90.73
C PRO A 2 -21.05 -21.21 -89.84
N PHE A 3 -21.22 -20.82 -88.58
CA PHE A 3 -20.93 -21.71 -87.44
C PHE A 3 -21.30 -21.11 -86.09
N LEU A 4 -21.87 -21.99 -85.27
CA LEU A 4 -22.39 -21.84 -83.93
C LEU A 4 -21.31 -21.66 -82.83
N SER A 5 -21.77 -21.06 -81.73
CA SER A 5 -21.54 -21.46 -80.32
C SER A 5 -20.17 -21.20 -79.66
N ARG A 6 -20.22 -20.51 -78.51
CA ARG A 6 -20.13 -21.17 -77.19
C ARG A 6 -20.45 -20.19 -76.05
N LEU A 7 -21.37 -20.62 -75.19
CA LEU A 7 -21.58 -20.14 -73.82
C LEU A 7 -20.51 -20.74 -72.90
N THR A 8 -19.98 -19.93 -71.96
CA THR A 8 -19.46 -20.40 -70.65
C THR A 8 -19.29 -19.22 -69.69
N THR A 9 -20.30 -19.01 -68.82
CA THR A 9 -20.25 -19.14 -67.35
C THR A 9 -19.08 -18.56 -66.52
N LEU A 10 -19.47 -17.70 -65.56
CA LEU A 10 -18.91 -17.39 -64.22
C LEU A 10 -17.48 -16.81 -64.08
N ALA A 11 -17.37 -15.64 -63.44
CA ALA A 11 -16.98 -15.56 -62.03
C ALA A 11 -16.94 -14.11 -61.52
N CYS A 12 -17.66 -13.90 -60.42
CA CYS A 12 -17.55 -12.78 -59.50
C CYS A 12 -16.19 -12.86 -58.79
N GLN A 13 -15.44 -11.75 -58.67
CA GLN A 13 -14.51 -11.56 -57.55
C GLN A 13 -14.09 -10.09 -57.40
N VAL A 14 -14.80 -9.40 -56.51
CA VAL A 14 -14.33 -8.23 -55.78
C VAL A 14 -13.32 -8.72 -54.73
N VAL A 15 -12.06 -8.31 -54.81
CA VAL A 15 -11.16 -8.33 -53.65
C VAL A 15 -10.19 -7.15 -53.76
N GLY A 16 -10.39 -6.15 -52.90
CA GLY A 16 -9.50 -5.01 -52.77
C GLY A 16 -8.12 -5.40 -52.23
N PRO A 17 -7.11 -4.52 -52.34
CA PRO A 17 -5.79 -4.79 -51.81
C PRO A 17 -5.85 -4.79 -50.28
N TYR A 18 -5.71 -5.97 -49.69
CA TYR A 18 -5.39 -6.13 -48.27
C TYR A 18 -4.05 -5.45 -47.98
N LEU A 19 -4.11 -4.25 -47.39
CA LEU A 19 -2.97 -3.66 -46.69
C LEU A 19 -2.58 -4.63 -45.57
N LYS A 20 -1.41 -5.28 -45.72
CA LYS A 20 -0.76 -6.04 -44.66
C LYS A 20 -0.38 -5.08 -43.54
N VAL A 21 -1.26 -4.93 -42.54
CA VAL A 21 -0.91 -4.25 -41.29
C VAL A 21 0.07 -5.17 -40.57
N ALA A 22 1.33 -4.74 -40.50
CA ALA A 22 2.37 -5.43 -39.73
C ALA A 22 1.91 -5.60 -38.27
N PRO A 23 2.25 -6.72 -37.59
CA PRO A 23 1.91 -6.89 -36.20
C PRO A 23 2.55 -5.77 -35.37
N VAL A 24 1.73 -5.08 -34.57
CA VAL A 24 2.17 -4.10 -33.57
C VAL A 24 3.22 -4.78 -32.69
N GLN A 25 4.47 -4.37 -32.86
CA GLN A 25 5.54 -4.77 -31.96
C GLN A 25 5.17 -4.24 -30.59
N ARG A 26 4.70 -5.12 -29.71
CA ARG A 26 4.54 -4.82 -28.29
C ARG A 26 5.90 -4.34 -27.79
N SER A 27 5.99 -3.04 -27.57
CA SER A 27 7.17 -2.40 -27.03
C SER A 27 7.57 -3.18 -25.78
N ARG A 28 8.81 -3.68 -25.85
CA ARG A 28 9.49 -4.39 -24.78
C ARG A 28 9.23 -3.67 -23.47
N SER A 29 8.80 -4.46 -22.47
CA SER A 29 8.60 -4.04 -21.10
C SER A 29 9.72 -3.10 -20.66
N MET A 30 9.37 -1.82 -20.55
CA MET A 30 10.12 -0.89 -19.72
C MET A 30 10.29 -1.60 -18.38
N HIS A 31 11.54 -1.95 -18.05
CA HIS A 31 11.90 -2.35 -16.70
C HIS A 31 11.46 -1.18 -15.82
N GLN A 32 10.26 -1.32 -15.25
CA GLN A 32 9.84 -0.47 -14.16
C GLN A 32 10.90 -0.68 -13.11
N ILE A 33 11.61 0.39 -12.75
CA ILE A 33 12.48 0.39 -11.58
C ILE A 33 11.54 0.04 -10.43
N GLU A 34 11.49 -1.25 -10.07
CA GLU A 34 10.78 -1.71 -8.90
C GLU A 34 11.41 -0.94 -7.75
N VAL A 35 10.66 0.02 -7.21
CA VAL A 35 10.96 0.53 -5.89
C VAL A 35 10.90 -0.69 -5.00
N ASN A 36 12.08 -1.21 -4.65
CA ASN A 36 12.23 -2.55 -4.09
C ASN A 36 11.61 -2.52 -2.68
N LEU A 37 10.34 -2.91 -2.59
CA LEU A 37 9.58 -2.93 -1.35
C LEU A 37 10.33 -3.67 -0.23
N PRO A 38 10.98 -4.83 -0.49
CA PRO A 38 11.91 -5.45 0.47
C PRO A 38 13.00 -4.52 1.01
N HIS A 39 13.67 -3.74 0.15
CA HIS A 39 14.68 -2.77 0.60
C HIS A 39 14.06 -1.65 1.47
N ALA A 40 12.90 -1.12 1.05
CA ALA A 40 12.17 -0.12 1.82
C ALA A 40 11.74 -0.66 3.20
N GLN A 41 11.26 -1.90 3.27
CA GLN A 41 10.94 -2.60 4.51
C GLN A 41 12.16 -2.73 5.42
N GLN A 42 13.31 -3.16 4.87
CA GLN A 42 14.54 -3.27 5.65
C GLN A 42 14.98 -1.92 6.21
N GLN A 43 14.89 -0.86 5.42
CA GLN A 43 15.25 0.50 5.85
C GLN A 43 14.29 1.02 6.93
N ALA A 44 12.98 0.86 6.74
CA ALA A 44 11.97 1.24 7.73
C ALA A 44 12.17 0.49 9.07
N LEU A 45 12.49 -0.80 9.02
CA LEU A 45 12.83 -1.59 10.22
C LEU A 45 14.07 -1.05 10.94
N ARG A 46 15.09 -0.56 10.23
CA ARG A 46 16.26 0.08 10.85
C ARG A 46 15.85 1.36 11.61
N TYR A 47 14.99 2.19 11.01
CA TYR A 47 14.48 3.37 11.69
C TYR A 47 13.62 3.03 12.91
N GLN A 48 12.74 2.02 12.81
CA GLN A 48 11.94 1.54 13.93
C GLN A 48 12.81 1.03 15.09
N LYS A 49 13.84 0.22 14.81
CA LYS A 49 14.80 -0.24 15.83
C LYS A 49 15.50 0.94 16.53
N LYS A 50 15.90 1.97 15.78
CA LYS A 50 16.48 3.19 16.38
C LYS A 50 15.45 3.94 17.23
N ALA A 51 14.20 4.04 16.76
CA ALA A 51 13.12 4.68 17.52
C ALA A 51 12.84 3.95 18.83
N ASP A 52 12.88 2.62 18.83
CA ASP A 52 12.69 1.81 20.04
C ASP A 52 13.78 2.07 21.09
N VAL A 53 15.02 2.31 20.67
CA VAL A 53 16.10 2.73 21.60
C VAL A 53 15.76 4.06 22.27
N PHE A 54 15.23 5.04 21.52
CA PHE A 54 14.79 6.31 22.11
C PHE A 54 13.54 6.15 22.97
N ALA A 55 12.63 5.24 22.62
CA ALA A 55 11.45 4.93 23.43
C ALA A 55 11.84 4.36 24.80
N GLU A 56 12.82 3.46 24.85
CA GLU A 56 13.36 2.91 26.10
C GLU A 56 14.06 3.98 26.94
N LYS A 57 14.88 4.84 26.31
CA LYS A 57 15.51 5.98 27.01
C LYS A 57 14.46 6.92 27.59
N LYS A 58 13.45 7.30 26.80
CA LYS A 58 12.31 8.12 27.26
C LYS A 58 11.64 7.49 28.48
N LEU A 59 11.37 6.19 28.45
CA LEU A 59 10.73 5.48 29.54
C LEU A 59 11.61 5.44 30.80
N SER A 60 12.93 5.26 30.66
CA SER A 60 13.90 5.40 31.75
C SER A 60 13.84 6.79 32.40
N GLU A 61 13.86 7.86 31.61
CA GLU A 61 13.83 9.23 32.14
C GLU A 61 12.49 9.57 32.80
N ILE A 62 11.36 9.10 32.25
CA ILE A 62 10.04 9.22 32.91
C ILE A 62 10.04 8.51 34.27
N ARG A 63 10.61 7.30 34.36
CA ARG A 63 10.72 6.56 35.63
C ARG A 63 11.57 7.34 36.65
N LYS A 64 12.68 7.97 36.22
CA LYS A 64 13.49 8.84 37.08
C LYS A 64 12.68 10.03 37.57
N ALA A 65 12.00 10.75 36.68
CA ALA A 65 11.16 11.89 37.03
C ALA A 65 10.10 11.49 38.09
N HIS A 66 9.41 10.36 37.89
CA HIS A 66 8.44 9.84 38.86
C HIS A 66 9.04 9.49 40.22
N ARG A 67 10.32 9.10 40.30
CA ARG A 67 10.99 8.91 41.60
C ARG A 67 11.20 10.24 42.29
N TYR A 68 11.71 11.26 41.60
CA TYR A 68 11.94 12.57 42.21
C TYR A 68 10.64 13.28 42.64
N LEU A 69 9.56 13.12 41.88
CA LEU A 69 8.24 13.62 42.28
C LEU A 69 7.77 12.99 43.60
N ARG A 70 7.97 11.67 43.78
CA ARG A 70 7.60 10.98 45.02
C ARG A 70 8.38 11.47 46.24
N HIS A 71 9.58 12.00 46.04
CA HIS A 71 10.40 12.59 47.10
C HIS A 71 10.26 14.11 47.22
N GLY A 72 9.28 14.72 46.53
CA GLY A 72 9.03 16.16 46.58
C GLY A 72 10.05 17.04 45.84
N ASN A 73 11.02 16.44 45.13
CA ASN A 73 12.01 17.21 44.37
C ASN A 73 11.49 17.51 42.95
N LEU A 74 10.77 18.63 42.84
CA LEU A 74 10.13 19.05 41.59
C LEU A 74 11.15 19.48 40.52
N SER A 75 12.21 20.18 40.90
CA SER A 75 13.23 20.67 39.94
C SER A 75 13.94 19.51 39.23
N ALA A 76 14.38 18.49 39.97
CA ALA A 76 14.97 17.29 39.37
C ALA A 76 13.95 16.52 38.52
N ALA A 77 12.69 16.45 38.95
CA ALA A 77 11.64 15.81 38.16
C ALA A 77 11.40 16.50 36.82
N ASP A 78 11.36 17.83 36.80
CA ASP A 78 11.15 18.62 35.58
C ASP A 78 12.33 18.51 34.62
N TYR A 79 13.56 18.47 35.14
CA TYR A 79 14.74 18.18 34.34
C TYR A 79 14.62 16.83 33.59
N PHE A 80 14.30 15.74 34.29
CA PHE A 80 14.16 14.43 33.64
C PHE A 80 12.94 14.35 32.71
N ARG A 81 11.86 15.07 33.00
CA ARG A 81 10.73 15.22 32.07
C ARG A 81 11.15 15.92 30.79
N GLN A 82 12.01 16.93 30.86
CA GLN A 82 12.51 17.64 29.70
C GLN A 82 13.35 16.71 28.81
N ILE A 83 14.28 15.95 29.38
CA ILE A 83 15.06 14.94 28.62
C ILE A 83 14.13 13.88 28.00
N ALA A 84 13.12 13.42 28.74
CA ALA A 84 12.14 12.48 28.19
C ALA A 84 11.39 13.05 26.98
N ARG A 85 11.05 14.35 26.98
CA ARG A 85 10.45 15.02 25.82
C ARG A 85 11.38 15.02 24.63
N GLU A 86 12.66 15.33 24.82
CA GLU A 86 13.67 15.31 23.75
C GLU A 86 13.81 13.91 23.12
N HIS A 87 13.92 12.86 23.94
CA HIS A 87 13.90 11.49 23.45
C HIS A 87 12.59 11.16 22.71
N GLY A 88 11.45 11.66 23.19
CA GLY A 88 10.16 11.51 22.51
C GLY A 88 10.12 12.19 21.14
N MET A 89 10.76 13.34 20.97
CA MET A 89 10.87 14.00 19.66
C MET A 89 11.72 13.17 18.68
N HIS A 90 12.86 12.63 19.14
CA HIS A 90 13.70 11.76 18.31
C HIS A 90 12.99 10.45 17.93
N GLU A 91 12.31 9.80 18.88
CA GLU A 91 11.48 8.61 18.62
C GLU A 91 10.45 8.91 17.54
N LYS A 92 9.70 10.02 17.68
CA LYS A 92 8.66 10.42 16.74
C LYS A 92 9.23 10.66 15.34
N SER A 93 10.30 11.45 15.22
CA SER A 93 10.94 11.75 13.94
C SER A 93 11.43 10.48 13.22
N LEU A 94 12.03 9.53 13.96
CA LEU A 94 12.46 8.26 13.38
C LEU A 94 11.28 7.39 12.92
N ARG A 95 10.16 7.40 13.64
CA ARG A 95 8.95 6.69 13.21
C ARG A 95 8.34 7.32 11.96
N GLU A 96 8.31 8.65 11.87
CA GLU A 96 7.88 9.36 10.66
C GLU A 96 8.76 9.01 9.46
N GLN A 97 10.09 9.01 9.62
CA GLN A 97 11.01 8.58 8.57
C GLN A 97 10.78 7.12 8.14
N ALA A 98 10.48 6.22 9.08
CA ALA A 98 10.16 4.83 8.76
C ALA A 98 8.88 4.74 7.92
N SER A 99 7.82 5.47 8.30
CA SER A 99 6.55 5.52 7.57
C SER A 99 6.73 6.10 6.17
N ASP A 100 7.47 7.19 6.02
CA ASP A 100 7.67 7.88 4.73
C ASP A 100 8.34 6.97 3.69
N VAL A 101 9.32 6.16 4.12
CA VAL A 101 9.99 5.18 3.26
C VAL A 101 8.98 4.17 2.70
N ILE A 102 8.09 3.65 3.55
CA ILE A 102 7.08 2.66 3.15
C ILE A 102 6.00 3.29 2.28
N ILE A 103 5.51 4.47 2.64
CA ILE A 103 4.52 5.21 1.85
C ILE A 103 5.06 5.52 0.46
N THR A 104 6.33 5.91 0.36
CA THR A 104 6.98 6.18 -0.91
C THR A 104 7.12 4.92 -1.76
N ALA A 105 7.52 3.79 -1.15
CA ALA A 105 7.60 2.51 -1.85
C ALA A 105 6.25 2.03 -2.39
N ASN A 106 5.16 2.30 -1.67
CA ASN A 106 3.82 1.92 -2.08
C ASN A 106 3.28 2.67 -3.30
N LYS A 107 3.81 3.84 -3.67
CA LYS A 107 3.26 4.68 -4.77
C LYS A 107 3.20 3.90 -6.09
N ASN A 108 4.27 3.15 -6.40
CA ASN A 108 4.45 2.45 -7.66
C ASN A 108 4.17 0.94 -7.57
N SER A 109 3.82 0.43 -6.39
CA SER A 109 3.62 -1.00 -6.17
C SER A 109 2.21 -1.47 -6.58
N ALA A 110 2.11 -2.64 -7.22
CA ALA A 110 0.82 -3.29 -7.49
C ALA A 110 0.14 -3.80 -6.19
N VAL A 111 0.93 -4.03 -5.14
CA VAL A 111 0.48 -4.48 -3.82
C VAL A 111 0.65 -3.34 -2.83
N LEU A 112 -0.35 -3.11 -1.99
CA LEU A 112 -0.30 -2.07 -0.96
C LEU A 112 0.15 -2.65 0.37
N ASP A 113 1.35 -2.30 0.82
CA ASP A 113 1.89 -2.79 2.07
C ASP A 113 1.74 -1.78 3.22
N LEU A 114 1.04 -2.19 4.26
CA LEU A 114 0.69 -1.38 5.41
C LEU A 114 1.35 -1.86 6.71
N HIS A 115 2.05 -3.00 6.72
CA HIS A 115 2.39 -3.69 7.98
C HIS A 115 3.38 -2.96 8.89
N LEU A 116 4.16 -2.01 8.35
CA LEU A 116 5.10 -1.17 9.11
C LEU A 116 4.59 0.24 9.40
N LEU A 117 3.33 0.53 9.06
CA LEU A 117 2.71 1.83 9.30
C LEU A 117 1.93 1.85 10.61
N SER A 118 1.71 3.04 11.17
CA SER A 118 0.70 3.19 12.21
C SER A 118 -0.70 2.92 11.65
N GLN A 119 -1.65 2.57 12.53
CA GLN A 119 -3.04 2.37 12.13
C GLN A 119 -3.62 3.59 11.38
N LYS A 120 -3.30 4.81 11.84
CA LYS A 120 -3.77 6.06 11.23
C LYS A 120 -3.23 6.22 9.80
N GLU A 121 -1.94 6.03 9.61
CA GLU A 121 -1.28 6.14 8.30
C GLU A 121 -1.77 5.06 7.35
N ALA A 122 -1.90 3.82 7.83
CA ALA A 122 -2.38 2.69 7.04
C ALA A 122 -3.75 2.97 6.42
N ILE A 123 -4.69 3.50 7.21
CA ILE A 123 -6.03 3.86 6.72
C ILE A 123 -5.99 5.04 5.74
N LEU A 124 -5.15 6.04 5.99
CA LEU A 124 -4.98 7.17 5.07
C LEU A 124 -4.45 6.71 3.71
N VAL A 125 -3.40 5.89 3.71
CA VAL A 125 -2.78 5.33 2.50
C VAL A 125 -3.77 4.45 1.73
N LEU A 126 -4.53 3.60 2.44
CA LEU A 126 -5.58 2.77 1.84
C LEU A 126 -6.64 3.62 1.14
N LYS A 127 -7.16 4.66 1.81
CA LYS A 127 -8.16 5.58 1.25
C LYS A 127 -7.66 6.22 -0.04
N ASN A 128 -6.44 6.76 -0.01
CA ASN A 128 -5.84 7.41 -1.16
C ASN A 128 -5.66 6.42 -2.33
N ARG A 129 -5.23 5.19 -2.04
CA ARG A 129 -5.08 4.15 -3.07
C ARG A 129 -6.43 3.77 -3.66
N LEU A 130 -7.44 3.49 -2.85
CA LEU A 130 -8.78 3.14 -3.34
C LEU A 130 -9.41 4.29 -4.15
N PHE A 131 -9.23 5.54 -3.73
CA PHE A 131 -9.70 6.69 -4.48
C PHE A 131 -9.15 6.75 -5.91
N VAL A 132 -7.88 6.40 -6.10
CA VAL A 132 -7.25 6.33 -7.43
C VAL A 132 -7.70 5.11 -8.24
N LEU A 133 -7.97 3.99 -7.57
CA LEU A 133 -8.29 2.72 -8.25
C LEU A 133 -9.78 2.58 -8.60
N ASP A 134 -10.65 3.16 -7.78
CA ASP A 134 -12.09 3.10 -7.97
C ASP A 134 -12.52 3.93 -9.18
N ARG A 135 -13.54 3.43 -9.88
CA ARG A 135 -14.23 4.17 -10.94
C ARG A 135 -14.90 5.42 -10.35
N PRO A 136 -15.02 6.51 -11.12
CA PRO A 136 -15.88 7.64 -10.77
C PRO A 136 -17.29 7.16 -10.45
N GLN A 137 -17.95 7.77 -9.46
CA GLN A 137 -19.30 7.40 -9.02
C GLN A 137 -20.31 7.13 -10.15
N PRO A 138 -20.42 7.96 -11.22
CA PRO A 138 -21.40 7.71 -12.29
C PRO A 138 -21.09 6.46 -13.13
N LEU A 139 -19.87 5.92 -13.07
CA LEU A 139 -19.43 4.75 -13.83
C LEU A 139 -19.39 3.48 -12.98
N ARG A 140 -19.86 3.53 -11.73
CA ARG A 140 -19.92 2.39 -10.80
C ARG A 140 -21.13 1.51 -11.07
N ASN A 141 -21.30 1.10 -12.32
CA ASN A 141 -22.33 0.15 -12.72
C ASN A 141 -21.79 -1.26 -12.46
N GLY A 142 -22.48 -2.01 -11.59
CA GLY A 142 -22.12 -3.38 -11.24
C GLY A 142 -20.76 -3.55 -10.55
N ARG A 143 -20.28 -4.80 -10.50
CA ARG A 143 -19.02 -5.17 -9.85
C ARG A 143 -17.80 -4.80 -10.69
N SER A 144 -16.77 -4.23 -10.09
CA SER A 144 -15.49 -4.00 -10.77
C SER A 144 -14.70 -5.30 -10.90
N SER A 145 -13.99 -5.51 -12.02
CA SER A 145 -13.01 -6.59 -12.14
C SER A 145 -11.68 -6.26 -11.44
N ARG A 146 -11.44 -4.99 -11.10
CA ARG A 146 -10.20 -4.53 -10.51
C ARG A 146 -10.09 -4.96 -9.05
N ARG A 147 -8.94 -5.52 -8.69
CA ARG A 147 -8.62 -5.96 -7.33
C ARG A 147 -7.38 -5.26 -6.80
N LEU A 148 -7.40 -4.91 -5.52
CA LEU A 148 -6.26 -4.41 -4.77
C LEU A 148 -5.84 -5.44 -3.73
N ARG A 149 -4.57 -5.83 -3.75
CA ARG A 149 -3.96 -6.66 -2.71
C ARG A 149 -3.37 -5.76 -1.63
N VAL A 150 -3.72 -6.01 -0.37
CA VAL A 150 -3.28 -5.22 0.78
C VAL A 150 -2.62 -6.13 1.81
N ILE A 151 -1.37 -5.85 2.13
CA ILE A 151 -0.63 -6.53 3.19
C ILE A 151 -0.82 -5.72 4.47
N THR A 152 -1.52 -6.30 5.43
CA THR A 152 -1.75 -5.75 6.78
C THR A 152 -0.77 -6.30 7.81
N GLY A 153 -0.04 -7.37 7.46
CA GLY A 153 0.88 -8.09 8.34
C GLY A 153 0.18 -9.09 9.26
N TYR A 154 0.93 -10.05 9.77
CA TYR A 154 0.43 -11.11 10.65
C TYR A 154 0.16 -10.63 12.10
N GLY A 155 0.64 -9.43 12.45
CA GLY A 155 0.65 -8.93 13.84
C GLY A 155 1.89 -9.39 14.62
N LYS A 156 1.97 -9.06 15.92
CA LYS A 156 3.09 -9.50 16.77
C LYS A 156 2.87 -10.96 17.17
N GLY A 157 3.89 -11.82 16.93
CA GLY A 157 3.87 -13.24 17.29
C GLY A 157 3.68 -13.56 18.78
N ASN A 158 3.83 -12.57 19.68
CA ASN A 158 3.69 -12.74 21.13
C ASN A 158 2.31 -12.26 21.64
N GLY A 159 1.21 -12.60 20.96
CA GLY A 159 -0.15 -12.25 21.41
C GLY A 159 -0.51 -10.76 21.34
N GLY A 160 0.31 -9.94 20.66
CA GLY A 160 -0.01 -8.54 20.43
C GLY A 160 -1.11 -8.41 19.38
N ARG A 161 -2.23 -7.77 19.74
CA ARG A 161 -3.38 -7.57 18.83
C ARG A 161 -2.93 -6.84 17.56
N SER A 162 -3.16 -7.46 16.39
CA SER A 162 -3.02 -6.75 15.11
C SER A 162 -4.03 -5.60 15.09
N VAL A 163 -3.55 -4.36 15.00
CA VAL A 163 -4.40 -3.16 15.01
C VAL A 163 -4.79 -2.68 13.61
N ILE A 164 -3.98 -3.04 12.59
CA ILE A 164 -4.16 -2.58 11.22
C ILE A 164 -5.27 -3.36 10.53
N LYS A 165 -5.19 -4.70 10.58
CA LYS A 165 -6.19 -5.58 9.95
C LYS A 165 -7.63 -5.25 10.38
N PRO A 166 -7.99 -5.19 11.68
CA PRO A 166 -9.35 -4.87 12.09
C PRO A 166 -9.77 -3.45 11.71
N ALA A 167 -8.83 -2.48 11.68
CA ALA A 167 -9.15 -1.12 11.24
C ALA A 167 -9.46 -1.07 9.74
N VAL A 168 -8.67 -1.76 8.92
CA VAL A 168 -8.91 -1.89 7.47
C VAL A 168 -10.26 -2.57 7.24
N GLU A 169 -10.53 -3.67 7.93
CA GLU A 169 -11.81 -4.37 7.84
C GLU A 169 -13.00 -3.48 8.20
N CYS A 170 -12.92 -2.77 9.34
CA CYS A 170 -13.95 -1.84 9.78
C CYS A 170 -14.21 -0.76 8.71
N TYR A 171 -13.14 -0.19 8.15
CA TYR A 171 -13.24 0.79 7.06
C TYR A 171 -13.92 0.19 5.82
N LEU A 172 -13.52 -1.00 5.37
CA LEU A 172 -14.08 -1.63 4.17
C LEU A 172 -15.57 -1.96 4.33
N LYS A 173 -15.96 -2.53 5.48
CA LYS A 173 -17.38 -2.82 5.80
C LYS A 173 -18.21 -1.54 5.81
N LYS A 174 -17.74 -0.50 6.52
CA LYS A 174 -18.44 0.80 6.63
C LYS A 174 -18.65 1.44 5.27
N ASN A 175 -17.73 1.25 4.33
CA ASN A 175 -17.81 1.83 2.99
C ASN A 175 -18.38 0.86 1.95
N GLY A 176 -18.86 -0.33 2.33
CA GLY A 176 -19.48 -1.30 1.43
C GLY A 176 -18.55 -1.80 0.32
N TYR A 177 -17.29 -2.09 0.65
CA TYR A 177 -16.37 -2.80 -0.25
C TYR A 177 -16.55 -4.31 -0.08
N PHE A 178 -16.44 -5.05 -1.19
CA PHE A 178 -16.29 -6.50 -1.16
C PHE A 178 -14.81 -6.83 -0.97
N TYR A 179 -14.50 -7.72 -0.04
CA TYR A 179 -13.13 -8.16 0.21
C TYR A 179 -13.10 -9.61 0.69
N SER A 180 -11.94 -10.24 0.53
CA SER A 180 -11.65 -11.59 1.01
C SER A 180 -10.26 -11.64 1.63
N PHE A 181 -10.02 -12.61 2.50
CA PHE A 181 -8.71 -12.83 3.09
C PHE A 181 -7.96 -13.88 2.27
N ALA A 182 -6.80 -13.52 1.73
CA ALA A 182 -5.93 -14.50 1.06
C ALA A 182 -5.15 -15.33 2.10
N ASN A 183 -4.76 -14.69 3.20
CA ASN A 183 -4.14 -15.32 4.36
C ASN A 183 -4.35 -14.42 5.61
N MET A 184 -3.72 -14.76 6.74
CA MET A 184 -3.90 -13.98 7.97
C MET A 184 -3.44 -12.52 7.86
N GLY A 185 -2.42 -12.25 7.03
CA GLY A 185 -1.83 -10.92 6.87
C GLY A 185 -2.26 -10.17 5.60
N GLU A 186 -3.05 -10.77 4.72
CA GLU A 186 -3.37 -10.22 3.40
C GLU A 186 -4.87 -10.16 3.12
N ILE A 187 -5.32 -9.01 2.61
CA ILE A 187 -6.70 -8.72 2.22
C ILE A 187 -6.73 -8.42 0.72
N VAL A 188 -7.61 -9.08 -0.01
CA VAL A 188 -7.88 -8.78 -1.43
C VAL A 188 -9.21 -8.04 -1.51
N ILE A 189 -9.15 -6.79 -1.94
CA ILE A 189 -10.29 -5.88 -2.04
C ILE A 189 -10.73 -5.79 -3.49
N GLN A 190 -12.03 -5.87 -3.73
CA GLN A 190 -12.63 -5.53 -5.02
C GLN A 190 -12.91 -4.03 -5.07
N CYS A 191 -12.28 -3.32 -6.00
CA CYS A 191 -12.50 -1.88 -6.18
C CYS A 191 -13.92 -1.59 -6.67
N LYS A 192 -14.36 -0.34 -6.59
CA LYS A 192 -15.68 0.08 -7.07
C LYS A 192 -15.65 0.59 -8.49
#